data_AF-A0A7X6A6I6-F1
#
_entry.id   AF-A0A7X6A6I6-F1
#
_cell.length_a   1.000
_cell.length_b   1.000
_cell.length_c   1.000
_cell.angle_alpha   90.00
_cell.angle_beta   90.00
_cell.angle_gamma   90.00
#
_symmetry.space_group_name_H-M   'P 1'
#
loop_
_entity.id
_entity.type
_entity.pdbx_description
1 polymer ?
#
loop_
_entity_poly.entity_id
_entity_poly.type
_entity_poly.pdbx_seq_one_letter_code
_entity_poly.pdbx_strand_id
1 'polypeptide(L)'
;SFPKPRALVRARRLFREEQIDAAAFGEQESRAVQQAIALQEKLGLSILTDGEMTRGDMVAHYAGRLEGLEEGMLVRCWGNRYVRRPRITGAVGRTGPILIDAWRQAQGLTEKPLRAIVT
;
A
#
# COMPACT_ATOMS: atom_id res chain seq x y z
N SER A 1 -9.90 -0.29 -2.55
CA SER A 1 -9.18 -0.80 -1.38
C SER A 1 -10.04 -1.75 -0.56
N PHE A 2 -9.42 -2.70 0.15
CA PHE A 2 -10.10 -3.59 1.11
C PHE A 2 -9.77 -3.18 2.55
N PRO A 3 -10.62 -3.53 3.55
CA PRO A 3 -10.34 -3.29 4.96
C PRO A 3 -9.03 -3.94 5.39
N LYS A 4 -8.16 -3.18 6.08
CA LYS A 4 -6.87 -3.70 6.55
C LYS A 4 -7.08 -4.64 7.73
N PRO A 5 -6.50 -5.85 7.73
CA PRO A 5 -6.51 -6.72 8.90
C PRO A 5 -5.89 -6.03 10.13
N ARG A 6 -6.44 -6.30 11.32
CA ARG A 6 -5.90 -5.74 12.58
C ARG A 6 -4.42 -6.06 12.78
N ALA A 7 -3.99 -7.25 12.36
CA ALA A 7 -2.59 -7.67 12.40
C ALA A 7 -1.68 -6.75 11.58
N LEU A 8 -2.08 -6.41 10.35
CA LEU A 8 -1.35 -5.49 9.48
C LEU A 8 -1.31 -4.06 10.06
N VAL A 9 -2.42 -3.58 10.61
CA VAL A 9 -2.46 -2.26 11.26
C VAL A 9 -1.51 -2.20 12.47
N ARG A 10 -1.49 -3.26 13.28
CA ARG A 10 -0.56 -3.40 14.41
C ARG A 10 0.89 -3.45 13.93
N ALA A 11 1.20 -4.28 12.92
CA ALA A 11 2.53 -4.39 12.36
C ALA A 11 3.06 -3.05 11.83
N ARG A 12 2.21 -2.28 11.13
CA ARG A 12 2.57 -0.94 10.64
C ARG A 12 2.85 0.06 11.78
N ARG A 13 2.21 -0.11 12.94
CA ARG A 13 2.56 0.67 14.14
C ARG A 13 3.92 0.24 14.68
N LEU A 14 4.12 -1.06 14.92
CA LEU A 14 5.35 -1.62 15.47
C LEU A 14 6.57 -1.30 14.59
N PHE A 15 6.42 -1.36 13.26
CA PHE A 15 7.48 -1.02 12.32
C PHE A 15 7.89 0.47 12.40
N ARG A 16 6.91 1.38 12.55
CA ARG A 16 7.19 2.82 12.77
C ARG A 16 7.81 3.11 14.13
N GLU A 17 7.57 2.25 15.11
CA GLU A 17 8.17 2.30 16.44
C GLU A 17 9.49 1.51 16.50
N GLU A 18 10.01 1.05 15.35
CA GLU A 18 11.27 0.28 15.22
C GLU A 18 11.32 -1.01 16.07
N GLN A 19 10.16 -1.54 16.44
CA GLN A 19 10.03 -2.76 17.26
C GLN A 19 10.04 -4.05 16.44
N ILE A 20 9.82 -3.97 15.13
CA ILE A 20 9.96 -5.09 14.18
C ILE A 20 10.77 -4.60 12.99
N ASP A 21 11.50 -5.53 12.35
CA ASP A 21 12.27 -5.22 11.16
C ASP A 21 11.39 -5.17 9.89
N ALA A 22 12.00 -4.78 8.78
CA ALA A 22 11.33 -4.68 7.48
C ALA A 22 10.85 -6.05 6.96
N ALA A 23 11.54 -7.14 7.29
CA ALA A 23 11.18 -8.48 6.85
C ALA A 23 9.89 -8.96 7.52
N ALA A 24 9.83 -8.83 8.85
CA ALA A 24 8.64 -9.15 9.64
C ALA A 24 7.44 -8.27 9.25
N PHE A 25 7.67 -6.99 8.97
CA PHE A 25 6.61 -6.11 8.48
C PHE A 25 6.12 -6.53 7.07
N GLY A 26 7.04 -6.81 6.15
CA GLY A 26 6.75 -7.26 4.79
C GLY A 26 5.98 -8.58 4.76
N GLU A 27 6.24 -9.50 5.69
CA GLU A 27 5.48 -10.74 5.83
C GLU A 27 3.99 -10.46 6.14
N GLN A 28 3.71 -9.49 7.01
CA GLN A 28 2.33 -9.13 7.35
C GLN A 28 1.61 -8.44 6.18
N GLU A 29 2.33 -7.64 5.37
CA GLU A 29 1.79 -7.08 4.14
C GLU A 29 1.46 -8.18 3.13
N SER A 30 2.40 -9.09 2.87
CA SER A 30 2.22 -10.23 1.96
C SER A 30 1.03 -11.11 2.37
N ARG A 31 0.94 -11.45 3.66
CA ARG A 31 -0.19 -12.22 4.21
C ARG A 31 -1.53 -11.51 4.01
N ALA A 32 -1.59 -10.20 4.19
CA ALA A 32 -2.81 -9.43 3.97
C ALA A 32 -3.21 -9.40 2.48
N VAL A 33 -2.25 -9.29 1.56
CA VAL A 33 -2.50 -9.39 0.11
C VAL A 33 -3.05 -10.77 -0.24
N GLN A 34 -2.41 -11.85 0.23
CA GLN A 34 -2.87 -13.23 0.01
C GLN A 34 -4.32 -13.43 0.48
N GLN A 35 -4.66 -12.93 1.66
CA GLN A 35 -6.01 -13.00 2.20
C GLN A 35 -7.02 -12.24 1.34
N ALA A 36 -6.65 -11.05 0.83
CA ALA A 36 -7.51 -10.26 -0.04
C ALA A 36 -7.77 -10.97 -1.37
N ILE A 37 -6.73 -11.54 -1.98
CA ILE A 37 -6.84 -12.29 -3.23
C ILE A 37 -7.70 -13.54 -3.04
N ALA A 38 -7.39 -14.38 -2.04
CA ALA A 38 -8.14 -15.61 -1.76
C ALA A 38 -9.63 -15.35 -1.48
N LEU A 39 -9.95 -14.24 -0.80
CA LEU A 39 -11.34 -13.83 -0.59
C LEU A 39 -12.05 -13.52 -1.91
N GLN A 40 -11.41 -12.75 -2.79
CA GLN A 40 -11.98 -12.39 -4.08
C GLN A 40 -12.14 -13.62 -4.99
N GLU A 41 -11.21 -14.56 -4.95
CA GLU A 41 -11.30 -15.84 -5.66
C GLU A 41 -12.47 -16.67 -5.19
N LYS A 42 -12.62 -16.82 -3.86
CA LYS A 42 -13.75 -17.52 -3.23
C LYS A 42 -15.10 -16.90 -3.62
N LEU A 43 -15.14 -15.58 -3.80
CA LEU A 43 -16.33 -14.85 -4.25
C LEU A 43 -16.57 -14.94 -5.77
N GLY A 44 -15.68 -15.59 -6.52
CA GLY A 44 -15.86 -15.79 -7.95
C GLY A 44 -15.57 -14.55 -8.81
N LEU A 45 -14.87 -13.54 -8.30
CA LEU A 45 -14.55 -12.35 -9.09
C LEU A 45 -13.64 -12.70 -10.29
N SER A 46 -13.86 -12.04 -11.42
CA SER A 46 -13.12 -12.30 -12.67
C SER A 46 -11.81 -11.52 -12.77
N ILE A 47 -11.77 -10.31 -12.20
CA ILE A 47 -10.59 -9.43 -12.16
C ILE A 47 -10.36 -9.05 -10.70
N LEU A 48 -9.14 -9.25 -10.22
CA LEU A 48 -8.80 -9.10 -8.80
C LEU A 48 -7.99 -7.81 -8.55
N THR A 49 -7.86 -7.46 -7.28
CA THR A 49 -6.93 -6.42 -6.80
C THR A 49 -6.10 -6.96 -5.64
N ASP A 50 -4.96 -6.35 -5.34
CA ASP A 50 -4.15 -6.65 -4.15
C ASP A 50 -4.79 -6.14 -2.83
N GLY A 51 -5.98 -5.53 -2.92
CA GLY A 51 -6.64 -4.86 -1.80
C GLY A 51 -5.94 -3.59 -1.30
N GLU A 52 -4.92 -3.13 -2.03
CA GLU A 52 -4.03 -2.02 -1.70
C GLU A 52 -3.32 -2.20 -0.34
N MET A 53 -3.08 -3.44 0.10
CA MET A 53 -2.64 -3.77 1.48
C MET A 53 -1.30 -3.13 1.87
N THR A 54 -0.41 -2.94 0.90
CA THR A 54 0.92 -2.39 1.07
C THR A 54 0.95 -0.86 1.24
N ARG A 55 -0.16 -0.16 0.94
CA ARG A 55 -0.23 1.31 1.01
C ARG A 55 -1.21 1.82 2.07
N GLY A 56 -0.81 2.91 2.72
CA GLY A 56 -1.62 3.60 3.73
C GLY A 56 -2.55 4.68 3.16
N ASP A 57 -2.07 5.43 2.16
CA ASP A 57 -2.79 6.53 1.51
C ASP A 57 -2.46 6.54 0.02
N MET A 58 -3.41 6.96 -0.81
CA MET A 58 -3.29 6.90 -2.27
C MET A 58 -2.29 7.91 -2.87
N VAL A 59 -1.98 9.00 -2.17
CA VAL A 59 -1.02 10.03 -2.61
C VAL A 59 0.26 9.95 -1.79
N ALA A 60 0.16 9.87 -0.46
CA ALA A 60 1.33 9.84 0.41
C ALA A 60 2.20 8.59 0.20
N HIS A 61 1.66 7.52 -0.38
CA HIS A 61 2.46 6.36 -0.78
C HIS A 61 3.56 6.70 -1.82
N TYR A 62 3.33 7.71 -2.65
CA TYR A 62 4.31 8.17 -3.64
C TYR A 62 5.30 9.19 -3.07
N ALA A 63 4.99 9.80 -1.92
CA ALA A 63 5.92 10.67 -1.21
C ALA A 63 7.18 9.88 -0.83
N GLY A 64 8.36 10.45 -1.11
CA GLY A 64 9.65 9.76 -0.94
C GLY A 64 10.00 8.72 -2.01
N ARG A 65 9.11 8.45 -2.98
CA ARG A 65 9.38 7.58 -4.16
C ARG A 65 9.44 8.37 -5.47
N LEU A 66 9.15 9.67 -5.42
CA LEU A 66 9.22 10.61 -6.52
C LEU A 66 10.10 11.79 -6.10
N GLU A 67 10.94 12.26 -7.02
CA GLU A 67 11.70 13.50 -6.84
C GLU A 67 10.74 14.69 -6.74
N GLY A 68 11.14 15.73 -6.00
CA GLY A 68 10.34 16.94 -5.82
C GLY A 68 9.07 16.75 -4.97
N LEU A 69 8.88 15.58 -4.35
CA LEU A 69 7.78 15.28 -3.44
C LEU A 69 8.28 14.86 -2.06
N GLU A 70 7.94 15.67 -1.05
CA GLU A 70 8.29 15.40 0.35
C GLU A 70 7.06 15.00 1.17
N GLU A 71 7.26 14.22 2.22
CA GLU A 71 6.22 13.96 3.21
C GLU A 71 5.78 15.28 3.87
N GLY A 72 4.47 15.46 4.02
CA GLY A 72 3.94 16.62 4.71
C GLY A 72 3.19 16.30 6.00
N MET A 73 2.50 17.33 6.48
CA MET A 73 1.83 17.32 7.77
C MET A 73 0.53 16.50 7.71
N LEU A 74 0.10 16.06 8.89
CA LEU A 74 -1.17 15.38 9.07
C LEU A 74 -2.31 16.42 9.01
N VAL A 75 -3.19 16.30 8.02
CA VAL A 75 -4.31 17.22 7.80
C VAL A 75 -5.62 16.47 7.96
N ARG A 76 -6.57 17.07 8.68
CA ARG A 76 -7.94 16.55 8.82
C ARG A 76 -8.65 16.66 7.47
N CYS A 77 -9.19 15.55 6.96
CA CYS A 77 -9.94 15.53 5.70
C CYS A 77 -11.44 15.64 5.98
N TRP A 78 -12.01 14.68 6.73
CA TRP A 78 -13.41 14.70 7.16
C TRP A 78 -13.62 13.81 8.38
N GLY A 79 -14.50 14.21 9.31
CA GLY A 79 -14.79 13.44 10.52
C GLY A 79 -13.55 13.28 11.38
N ASN A 80 -13.19 12.05 11.71
CA ASN A 80 -11.96 11.68 12.41
C ASN A 80 -10.86 11.15 11.46
N ARG A 81 -10.99 11.33 10.14
CA ARG A 81 -9.98 10.91 9.17
C ARG A 81 -8.94 11.99 8.93
N TYR A 82 -7.69 11.58 9.09
CA TYR A 82 -6.51 12.40 8.85
C TYR A 82 -5.62 11.74 7.81
N VAL A 83 -5.02 12.56 6.95
CA VAL A 83 -4.14 12.11 5.86
C VAL A 83 -2.90 12.99 5.86
N ARG A 84 -1.72 12.38 5.63
CA ARG A 84 -0.51 13.15 5.37
C ARG A 84 -0.63 13.74 3.97
N ARG A 85 -0.48 15.05 3.83
CA ARG A 85 -0.53 15.74 2.53
C ARG A 85 0.90 16.01 2.06
N PRO A 86 1.41 15.27 1.07
CA PRO A 86 2.74 15.53 0.52
C PRO A 86 2.84 16.95 -0.03
N ARG A 87 4.06 17.49 -0.03
CA ARG A 87 4.35 18.83 -0.56
C ARG A 87 5.21 18.70 -1.81
N ILE A 88 4.88 19.50 -2.82
CA ILE A 88 5.72 19.67 -4.01
C ILE A 88 6.79 20.70 -3.65
N THR A 89 8.05 20.30 -3.64
CA THR A 89 9.20 21.16 -3.30
C THR A 89 10.08 21.48 -4.51
N GLY A 90 9.81 20.86 -5.65
CA GLY A 90 10.51 21.11 -6.91
C GLY A 90 9.86 20.41 -8.09
N ALA A 91 10.61 20.27 -9.20
CA ALA A 91 10.15 19.52 -10.36
C ALA A 91 9.90 18.05 -9.97
N VAL A 92 8.72 17.52 -10.33
CA VAL A 92 8.35 16.14 -10.00
C VAL A 92 8.93 15.19 -11.03
N GLY A 93 9.71 14.22 -10.56
CA GLY A 93 10.40 13.24 -11.40
C GLY A 93 10.27 11.82 -10.87
N ARG A 94 10.24 10.84 -11.77
CA ARG A 94 10.27 9.41 -11.42
C ARG A 94 11.60 8.80 -11.82
N THR A 95 12.41 8.43 -10.83
CA THR A 95 13.75 7.84 -11.03
C THR A 95 13.74 6.32 -11.17
N GLY A 96 12.67 5.66 -10.70
CA GLY A 96 12.61 4.21 -10.68
C GLY A 96 11.20 3.64 -10.70
N PRO A 97 11.07 2.30 -10.75
CA PRO A 97 9.80 1.63 -10.53
C PRO A 97 9.31 1.84 -9.09
N ILE A 98 7.99 1.93 -8.92
CA ILE A 98 7.35 2.18 -7.61
C ILE A 98 6.54 0.95 -7.17
N LEU A 99 5.66 0.47 -8.06
CA LEU A 99 4.67 -0.55 -7.71
C LEU A 99 4.91 -1.89 -8.40
N ILE A 100 5.82 -1.97 -9.39
CA ILE A 100 5.89 -3.11 -10.30
C ILE A 100 6.24 -4.41 -9.58
N ASP A 101 7.15 -4.35 -8.60
CA ASP A 101 7.60 -5.56 -7.88
C ASP A 101 6.52 -6.08 -6.94
N ALA A 102 5.87 -5.18 -6.20
CA ALA A 102 4.72 -5.53 -5.36
C ALA A 102 3.56 -6.09 -6.20
N TRP A 103 3.28 -5.48 -7.36
CA TRP A 103 2.26 -5.98 -8.28
C TRP A 103 2.62 -7.36 -8.84
N ARG A 104 3.87 -7.58 -9.26
CA ARG A 104 4.34 -8.89 -9.74
C ARG A 104 4.23 -9.97 -8.68
N GLN A 105 4.62 -9.66 -7.45
CA GLN A 105 4.45 -10.58 -6.31
C GLN A 105 2.98 -10.93 -6.09
N ALA A 106 2.09 -9.94 -6.11
CA ALA A 106 0.66 -10.16 -5.93
C ALA A 106 0.02 -10.94 -7.10
N GLN A 107 0.40 -10.63 -8.34
CA GLN A 107 -0.05 -11.35 -9.53
C GLN A 107 0.43 -12.81 -9.50
N GLY A 108 1.60 -13.10 -8.91
CA GLY A 108 2.09 -14.47 -8.73
C GLY A 108 1.28 -15.33 -7.75
N LEU A 109 0.32 -14.74 -7.00
CA LEU A 109 -0.53 -15.47 -6.05
C LEU A 109 -1.82 -16.02 -6.69
N THR A 110 -2.10 -15.69 -7.95
CA THR A 110 -3.35 -16.05 -8.63
C THR A 110 -3.16 -16.12 -10.14
N GLU A 111 -3.87 -17.03 -10.80
CA GLU A 111 -3.92 -17.08 -12.27
C GLU A 111 -4.86 -16.03 -12.87
N LYS A 112 -5.72 -15.42 -12.05
CA LYS A 112 -6.65 -14.39 -12.52
C LYS A 112 -5.91 -13.06 -12.75
N PRO A 113 -6.37 -12.24 -13.70
CA PRO A 113 -5.77 -10.93 -13.93
C PRO A 113 -5.92 -10.04 -12.70
N LEU A 114 -4.80 -9.50 -12.20
CA LEU A 114 -4.75 -8.56 -11.10
C LEU A 114 -4.63 -7.13 -11.64
N ARG A 115 -5.62 -6.29 -11.34
CA ARG A 115 -5.60 -4.87 -11.72
C ARG A 115 -4.55 -4.12 -10.91
N ALA A 116 -3.60 -3.48 -11.59
CA ALA A 116 -2.71 -2.51 -10.99
C ALA A 116 -3.46 -1.23 -10.62
N ILE A 117 -3.22 -0.71 -9.41
CA ILE A 117 -3.86 0.53 -8.95
C ILE A 117 -2.81 1.64 -8.82
N VAL A 118 -2.90 2.62 -9.71
CA VAL A 118 -2.06 3.83 -9.72
C VAL A 118 -2.89 5.07 -9.35
N THR A 119 -2.21 6.12 -8.90
CA THR A 119 -2.79 7.45 -8.64
C THR A 119 -2.05 8.45 -9.49
#